data_AF-A0A392PNM9-F1
#
_entry.id   AF-A0A392PNM9-F1
#
_cell.length_a   1.000
_cell.length_b   1.000
_cell.length_c   1.000
_cell.angle_alpha   90.00
_cell.angle_beta   90.00
_cell.angle_gamma   90.00
#
_symmetry.space_group_name_H-M   'P 1'
#
loop_
_entity.id
_entity.type
_entity.pdbx_description
1 polymer ?
#
loop_
_entity_poly.entity_id
_entity_poly.type
_entity_poly.pdbx_seq_one_letter_code
_entity_poly.pdbx_strand_id
1 'polypeptide(L)'
;IHWPAPMKKGPVGFKAENLVQPNLASTWRAMESLYDSGKARAIGVSNFSSKKLGDLLEVARVPPVFNQVECHPLWRQDKLRDLCKSKGIFTFGFS
;
A
#
# COMPACT_ATOMS: atom_id res chain seq x y z
N ILE A 1 -7.89 -1.12 2.93
CA ILE A 1 -6.40 -1.20 2.86
C ILE A 1 -6.05 -1.88 1.55
N HIS A 2 -5.14 -1.33 0.75
CA HIS A 2 -4.74 -1.94 -0.53
C HIS A 2 -3.37 -2.62 -0.46
N TRP A 3 -3.29 -3.87 -0.92
CA TRP A 3 -2.05 -4.63 -1.12
C TRP A 3 -1.79 -4.80 -2.63
N PRO A 4 -0.60 -4.44 -3.17
CA PRO A 4 -0.41 -4.31 -4.61
C PRO A 4 0.04 -5.61 -5.28
N ALA A 5 -0.65 -6.71 -4.97
CA ALA A 5 -0.37 -8.05 -5.52
C ALA A 5 -1.65 -8.69 -6.08
N PRO A 6 -2.24 -8.11 -7.15
CA PRO A 6 -3.41 -8.72 -7.78
C PRO A 6 -3.01 -10.07 -8.39
N MET A 7 -3.87 -11.08 -8.20
CA MET A 7 -3.65 -12.43 -8.70
C MET A 7 -4.61 -12.74 -9.85
N LYS A 8 -4.17 -13.57 -10.80
CA LYS A 8 -5.04 -14.12 -11.85
C LYS A 8 -6.17 -14.93 -11.22
N LYS A 9 -7.36 -14.85 -11.82
CA LYS A 9 -8.49 -15.70 -11.45
C LYS A 9 -8.12 -17.16 -11.77
N GLY A 10 -7.94 -18.00 -10.76
CA GLY A 10 -7.57 -19.40 -10.95
C GLY A 10 -6.60 -19.93 -9.90
N PRO A 11 -5.39 -20.38 -10.28
CA PRO A 11 -4.57 -21.26 -9.46
C PRO A 11 -4.21 -20.68 -8.09
N VAL A 12 -4.30 -21.53 -7.07
CA VAL A 12 -3.99 -21.25 -5.67
C VAL A 12 -2.47 -21.22 -5.50
N GLY A 13 -1.91 -20.07 -5.13
CA GLY A 13 -0.51 -19.96 -4.70
C GLY A 13 0.24 -18.71 -5.20
N PHE A 14 1.21 -18.27 -4.40
CA PHE A 14 2.06 -17.11 -4.65
C PHE A 14 3.23 -17.44 -5.61
N LYS A 15 2.90 -17.87 -6.83
CA LYS A 15 3.89 -18.01 -7.90
C LYS A 15 3.92 -16.73 -8.74
N ALA A 16 5.10 -16.35 -9.21
CA ALA A 16 5.28 -15.14 -10.03
C ALA A 16 4.37 -15.11 -11.26
N GLU A 17 4.17 -16.27 -11.90
CA GLU A 17 3.28 -16.48 -13.05
C GLU A 17 1.79 -16.18 -12.79
N ASN A 18 1.38 -16.18 -11.51
CA ASN A 18 0.01 -15.91 -11.07
C ASN A 18 -0.22 -14.42 -10.74
N LEU A 19 0.84 -13.62 -10.65
CA LEU A 19 0.75 -12.20 -10.36
C LEU A 19 0.45 -11.40 -11.63
N VAL A 20 -0.45 -10.43 -11.51
CA VAL A 20 -0.75 -9.46 -12.55
C VAL A 20 -0.01 -8.16 -12.23
N GLN A 21 0.46 -7.46 -13.25
CA GLN A 21 1.06 -6.14 -13.04
C GLN A 21 -0.02 -5.18 -12.49
N PRO A 22 0.16 -4.61 -11.28
CA PRO A 22 -0.85 -3.75 -10.69
C PRO A 22 -0.85 -2.38 -11.37
N ASN A 23 -2.04 -1.89 -11.72
CA ASN A 23 -2.23 -0.46 -11.99
C ASN A 23 -2.54 0.25 -10.67
N LEU A 24 -1.48 0.68 -9.99
CA LEU A 24 -1.55 1.33 -8.67
C LEU A 24 -2.37 2.62 -8.71
N ALA A 25 -2.17 3.45 -9.74
CA ALA A 25 -2.85 4.73 -9.87
C ALA A 25 -4.36 4.56 -10.06
N SER A 26 -4.80 3.64 -10.94
CA SER A 26 -6.24 3.39 -11.11
C SER A 26 -6.87 2.82 -9.85
N THR A 27 -6.18 1.93 -9.16
CA THR A 27 -6.68 1.32 -7.92
C THR A 27 -6.78 2.35 -6.81
N TRP A 28 -5.80 3.24 -6.68
CA TRP A 28 -5.84 4.30 -5.70
C TRP A 28 -6.95 5.32 -5.96
N ARG A 29 -7.20 5.69 -7.23
CA ARG A 29 -8.36 6.53 -7.57
C ARG A 29 -9.69 5.91 -7.13
N ALA A 30 -9.85 4.59 -7.26
CA ALA A 30 -11.03 3.90 -6.76
C ALA A 30 -11.11 3.93 -5.21
N MET A 31 -9.96 3.81 -4.52
CA MET A 31 -9.88 3.97 -3.06
C MET A 31 -10.27 5.38 -2.62
N GLU A 32 -9.82 6.40 -3.35
CA GLU A 32 -10.19 7.80 -3.11
C GLU A 32 -11.70 8.03 -3.27
N SER A 33 -12.34 7.41 -4.26
CA SER A 33 -13.80 7.47 -4.40
C SER A 33 -14.54 6.82 -3.20
N LEU A 34 -13.99 5.75 -2.62
CA LEU A 34 -14.54 5.15 -1.40
C LEU A 34 -14.41 6.09 -0.20
N TYR A 35 -13.32 6.85 -0.12
CA TYR A 35 -13.12 7.89 0.88
C TYR A 35 -14.12 9.04 0.71
N ASP A 36 -14.23 9.59 -0.51
CA ASP A 36 -15.14 10.71 -0.79
C ASP A 36 -16.61 10.35 -0.55
N SER A 37 -17.00 9.10 -0.84
CA SER A 37 -18.36 8.60 -0.58
C SER A 37 -18.66 8.36 0.91
N GLY A 38 -17.69 8.56 1.80
CA GLY A 38 -17.84 8.31 3.24
C GLY A 38 -17.88 6.83 3.64
N LYS A 39 -17.80 5.90 2.68
CA LYS A 39 -17.78 4.45 2.93
C LYS A 39 -16.49 4.01 3.62
N ALA A 40 -15.39 4.73 3.38
CA ALA A 40 -14.13 4.56 4.09
C ALA A 40 -13.77 5.86 4.80
N ARG A 41 -13.66 5.85 6.13
CA ARG A 41 -13.23 7.03 6.91
C ARG A 41 -11.73 7.32 6.76
N ALA A 42 -10.95 6.32 6.37
CA ALA A 42 -9.53 6.42 6.10
C ALA A 42 -9.13 5.37 5.07
N ILE A 43 -8.13 5.70 4.25
CA ILE A 43 -7.55 4.80 3.26
C ILE A 43 -6.04 4.71 3.46
N GLY A 44 -5.49 3.53 3.19
CA GLY A 44 -4.10 3.21 3.44
C GLY A 44 -3.65 2.00 2.64
N VAL A 45 -2.36 1.72 2.68
CA VAL A 45 -1.70 0.69 1.90
C VAL A 45 -1.09 -0.39 2.80
N SER A 46 -0.77 -1.54 2.22
CA SER A 46 -0.07 -2.63 2.89
C SER A 46 0.99 -3.22 1.96
N ASN A 47 2.15 -3.60 2.51
CA ASN A 47 3.34 -4.09 1.79
C ASN A 47 3.82 -3.17 0.66
N PHE A 48 3.76 -1.86 0.87
CA PHE A 48 4.39 -0.91 -0.03
C PHE A 48 5.85 -0.68 0.36
N SER A 49 6.75 -0.88 -0.60
CA SER A 49 8.15 -0.46 -0.46
C SER A 49 8.28 1.06 -0.57
N SER A 50 9.44 1.62 -0.17
CA SER A 50 9.68 3.06 -0.28
C SER A 50 9.49 3.60 -1.70
N LYS A 51 9.91 2.83 -2.72
CA LYS A 51 9.72 3.20 -4.13
C LYS A 51 8.24 3.26 -4.50
N LYS A 52 7.48 2.17 -4.24
CA LYS A 52 6.05 2.12 -4.57
C LYS A 52 5.25 3.19 -3.84
N LEU A 53 5.61 3.47 -2.59
CA LEU A 53 5.00 4.53 -1.80
C LEU A 53 5.30 5.91 -2.40
N GLY A 54 6.55 6.16 -2.81
CA GLY A 54 6.94 7.37 -3.53
C GLY A 54 6.15 7.56 -4.82
N ASP A 55 6.15 6.54 -5.69
CA ASP A 55 5.43 6.54 -6.97
C ASP A 55 3.92 6.82 -6.76
N LEU A 56 3.32 6.28 -5.68
CA LEU A 56 1.92 6.52 -5.34
C LEU A 56 1.68 7.98 -4.88
N LEU A 57 2.56 8.51 -4.04
CA LEU A 57 2.42 9.86 -3.49
C LEU A 57 2.52 10.95 -4.57
N GLU A 58 3.16 10.68 -5.71
CA GLU A 58 3.21 11.60 -6.84
C GLU A 58 1.85 11.77 -7.54
N VAL A 59 0.97 10.76 -7.46
CA VAL A 59 -0.32 10.73 -8.18
C VAL A 59 -1.54 10.78 -7.27
N ALA A 60 -1.38 10.59 -5.97
CA ALA A 60 -2.47 10.55 -5.01
C ALA A 60 -2.99 11.96 -4.68
N ARG A 61 -4.30 12.17 -4.81
CA ARG A 61 -5.00 13.36 -4.29
C ARG A 61 -5.19 13.24 -2.78
N VAL A 62 -5.59 12.07 -2.31
CA VAL A 62 -5.69 11.75 -0.88
C VAL A 62 -4.52 10.84 -0.52
N PRO A 63 -3.50 11.31 0.23
CA PRO A 63 -2.37 10.48 0.59
C PRO A 63 -2.80 9.33 1.51
N PRO A 64 -2.14 8.16 1.44
CA PRO A 64 -2.42 7.06 2.36
C PRO A 64 -2.15 7.50 3.79
N VAL A 65 -3.10 7.28 4.70
CA VAL A 65 -2.95 7.61 6.13
C VAL A 65 -1.93 6.69 6.78
N PHE A 66 -1.80 5.47 6.28
CA PHE A 66 -0.89 4.47 6.83
C PHE A 66 -0.34 3.50 5.78
N ASN A 67 0.80 2.89 6.11
CA ASN A 67 1.39 1.75 5.44
C ASN A 67 1.61 0.61 6.43
N GLN A 68 0.88 -0.49 6.24
CA GLN A 68 1.00 -1.69 7.05
C GLN A 68 2.05 -2.63 6.44
N VAL A 69 3.12 -2.97 7.16
CA VAL A 69 4.23 -3.79 6.63
C VAL A 69 4.73 -4.77 7.67
N GLU A 70 5.34 -5.87 7.20
CA GLU A 70 6.12 -6.76 8.06
C GLU A 70 7.20 -5.93 8.77
N CYS A 71 7.18 -5.95 10.10
CA CYS A 71 8.13 -5.19 10.93
C CYS A 71 8.34 -5.88 12.28
N HIS A 72 9.57 -6.30 12.56
CA HIS A 72 9.97 -6.96 13.81
C HIS A 72 11.45 -6.65 14.11
N PRO A 73 12.03 -7.04 15.27
CA PRO A 73 13.40 -6.67 15.63
C PRO A 73 14.48 -7.03 14.61
N LEU A 74 14.28 -8.10 13.83
CA LEU A 74 15.18 -8.54 12.77
C LEU A 74 14.85 -7.92 11.40
N TRP A 75 13.67 -7.30 11.25
CA TRP A 75 13.23 -6.64 10.02
C TRP A 75 12.55 -5.31 10.35
N ARG A 76 13.35 -4.29 10.64
CA ARG A 76 12.88 -3.05 11.26
C ARG A 76 12.27 -2.04 10.29
N GLN A 77 12.48 -2.23 8.98
CA GLN A 77 12.00 -1.33 7.92
C GLN A 77 12.46 0.14 8.10
N ASP A 78 13.65 0.40 8.65
CA ASP A 78 14.07 1.74 9.08
C ASP A 78 13.92 2.81 7.96
N LYS A 79 14.44 2.54 6.74
CA LYS A 79 14.30 3.44 5.58
C LYS A 79 12.83 3.75 5.22
N LEU A 80 11.96 2.74 5.29
CA LEU A 80 10.54 2.91 4.97
C LEU A 80 9.82 3.70 6.05
N ARG A 81 10.15 3.44 7.33
CA ARG A 81 9.61 4.17 8.48
C ARG A 81 10.00 5.64 8.45
N ASP A 82 11.24 5.95 8.10
CA ASP A 82 11.71 7.33 7.96
C ASP A 82 10.97 8.07 6.83
N LEU A 83 10.78 7.40 5.68
CA LEU A 83 9.96 7.97 4.59
C LEU A 83 8.52 8.22 5.07
N CYS A 84 7.86 7.23 5.69
CA CYS A 84 6.49 7.37 6.17
C CYS A 84 6.38 8.54 7.17
N LYS A 85 7.31 8.63 8.13
CA LYS A 85 7.38 9.71 9.11
C LYS A 85 7.54 11.08 8.43
N SER A 86 8.41 11.21 7.43
CA SER A 86 8.62 12.46 6.69
C SER A 86 7.39 12.94 5.91
N LYS A 87 6.46 12.03 5.61
CA LYS A 87 5.24 12.29 4.83
C LYS A 87 3.97 12.29 5.67
N GLY A 88 4.08 12.17 7.00
CA GLY A 88 2.93 12.12 7.91
C GLY A 88 2.10 10.83 7.80
N ILE A 89 2.71 9.73 7.34
CA ILE A 89 2.08 8.42 7.14
C ILE A 89 2.41 7.54 8.35
N PHE A 90 1.40 6.92 8.96
CA PHE A 90 1.61 5.98 10.06
C PHE A 90 2.12 4.63 9.55
N THR A 91 3.10 4.04 10.23
CA THR A 91 3.54 2.67 9.96
C THR A 91 2.88 1.71 10.94
N PHE A 92 2.19 0.70 10.45
CA PHE A 92 1.69 -0.42 11.25
C PHE A 92 2.56 -1.65 11.00
N GLY A 93 3.16 -2.21 12.07
CA GLY A 93 3.90 -3.47 11.99
C GLY A 93 2.96 -4.66 12.09
N PHE A 94 3.16 -5.67 11.24
CA PHE A 94 2.61 -7.02 11.42
C PHE A 94 3.72 -8.06 11.33
N SER A 95 3.40 -9.31 11.68
CA SER A 95 4.25 -10.50 11.52
C SER A 95 3.37 -11.66 11.09
#